data_AF-A0A699RFG6-F1
#
_entry.id   AF-A0A699RFG6-F1
#
_cell.length_a   1.000
_cell.length_b   1.000
_cell.length_c   1.000
_cell.angle_alpha   90.00
_cell.angle_beta   90.00
_cell.angle_gamma   90.00
#
_symmetry.space_group_name_H-M   'P 1'
#
loop_
_entity.id
_entity.type
_entity.pdbx_description
1 polymer ?
#
loop_
_entity_poly.entity_id
_entity_poly.type
_entity_poly.pdbx_seq_one_letter_code
_entity_poly.pdbx_strand_id
1 'polypeptide(L)'
;DSDHAGCLDSRKSTFGGVQFLGGDKLVRWSSKKQDYTSMSSAEAEYVSLSACYAQVLWMRTQLTDYGFHFDKIPMYCDSKVAIAISCNPVQHSRTKHIDVRYHFIKEKVEKGIVELFFVRTEY
;
A
#
# COMPACT_ATOMS: atom_id res chain seq x y z
N ASP A 1 3.87 2.74 5.86
CA ASP A 1 5.23 2.89 6.36
C ASP A 1 6.28 2.50 5.35
N SER A 2 7.03 3.52 5.02
CA SER A 2 8.14 3.53 4.11
C SER A 2 9.20 4.49 4.65
N ASP A 3 10.42 3.98 4.75
CA ASP A 3 11.58 4.79 5.07
C ASP A 3 12.10 5.45 3.78
N HIS A 4 11.81 6.74 3.62
CA HIS A 4 12.13 7.49 2.41
C HIS A 4 13.63 7.77 2.29
N ALA A 5 14.22 7.38 1.15
CA ALA A 5 15.64 7.56 0.85
C ALA A 5 16.62 6.97 1.90
N GLY A 6 16.17 6.03 2.73
CA GLY A 6 16.95 5.41 3.80
C GLY A 6 18.16 4.59 3.31
N CYS A 7 18.15 4.12 2.06
CA CYS A 7 19.33 3.46 1.48
C CYS A 7 20.40 4.49 1.08
N LEU A 8 21.50 4.58 1.82
CA LEU A 8 22.56 5.57 1.58
C LEU A 8 23.20 5.49 0.18
N ASP A 9 23.35 4.27 -0.37
CA ASP A 9 24.02 4.06 -1.66
C ASP A 9 23.12 4.43 -2.86
N SER A 10 21.83 4.10 -2.78
CA SER A 10 20.90 4.22 -3.92
C SER A 10 19.81 5.26 -3.73
N ARG A 11 19.71 5.84 -2.53
CA ARG A 11 18.64 6.74 -2.07
C ARG A 11 17.22 6.21 -2.32
N LYS A 12 17.09 4.89 -2.45
CA LYS A 12 15.81 4.21 -2.60
C LYS A 12 15.13 4.07 -1.25
N SER A 13 13.82 4.23 -1.25
CA SER A 13 12.99 4.06 -0.05
C SER A 13 12.86 2.57 0.29
N THR A 14 12.62 2.23 1.55
CA THR A 14 12.33 0.85 2.00
C THR A 14 10.92 0.79 2.52
N PHE A 15 10.09 -0.13 2.03
CA PHE A 15 8.74 -0.28 2.54
C PHE A 15 8.63 -1.45 3.50
N GLY A 16 7.88 -1.23 4.59
CA GLY A 16 7.53 -2.24 5.58
C GLY A 16 6.05 -2.58 5.49
N GLY A 17 5.70 -3.84 5.74
CA GLY A 17 4.31 -4.27 5.77
C GLY A 17 4.12 -5.50 6.63
N VAL A 18 2.99 -5.54 7.33
CA VAL A 18 2.58 -6.64 8.20
C VAL A 18 1.16 -7.05 7.80
N GLN A 19 0.91 -8.35 7.75
CA GLN A 19 -0.37 -8.92 7.31
C GLN A 19 -0.86 -9.94 8.33
N PHE A 20 -2.09 -9.72 8.77
CA PHE A 20 -2.77 -10.57 9.74
C PHE A 20 -3.94 -11.31 9.06
N LEU A 21 -4.19 -12.53 9.48
CA LEU A 21 -5.35 -13.33 9.10
C LEU A 21 -6.18 -13.63 10.35
N GLY A 22 -7.50 -13.45 10.26
CA GLY A 22 -8.39 -13.66 11.41
C GLY A 22 -8.28 -12.60 12.52
N GLY A 23 -7.56 -11.50 12.28
CA GLY A 23 -7.42 -10.36 13.19
C GLY A 23 -6.17 -10.40 14.08
N ASP A 24 -5.71 -11.58 14.49
CA ASP A 24 -4.62 -11.75 15.47
C ASP A 24 -3.45 -12.60 14.97
N LYS A 25 -3.62 -13.38 13.90
CA LYS A 25 -2.57 -14.29 13.41
C LYS A 25 -1.69 -13.60 12.39
N LEU A 26 -0.45 -13.31 12.77
CA LEU A 26 0.58 -12.82 11.84
C LEU A 26 0.88 -13.90 10.80
N VAL A 27 0.56 -13.63 9.53
CA VAL A 27 0.84 -14.56 8.42
C VAL A 27 2.09 -14.13 7.65
N ARG A 28 2.32 -12.82 7.54
CA ARG A 28 3.47 -12.29 6.81
C ARG A 28 3.92 -10.95 7.35
N TRP A 29 5.22 -10.79 7.44
CA TRP A 29 5.88 -9.50 7.57
C TRP A 29 6.93 -9.40 6.47
N SER A 30 7.17 -8.19 5.98
CA SER A 30 8.24 -7.95 5.02
C SER A 30 8.76 -6.52 5.12
N SER A 31 10.06 -6.39 4.95
CA SER A 31 10.73 -5.11 4.69
C SER A 31 11.50 -5.25 3.39
N LYS A 32 11.19 -4.43 2.39
CA LYS A 32 11.77 -4.53 1.06
C LYS A 32 12.14 -3.15 0.52
N LYS A 33 13.34 -3.05 -0.05
CA LYS A 33 13.77 -1.86 -0.79
C LYS A 33 12.88 -1.68 -2.02
N GLN A 34 12.37 -0.48 -2.23
CA GLN A 34 11.59 -0.14 -3.42
C GLN A 34 12.49 -0.21 -4.66
N ASP A 35 11.92 -0.64 -5.78
CA ASP A 35 12.68 -0.77 -7.03
C ASP A 35 13.02 0.59 -7.64
N TYR A 36 12.24 1.62 -7.31
CA TYR A 36 12.38 2.98 -7.83
C TYR A 36 12.76 3.97 -6.71
N THR A 37 13.34 5.10 -7.10
CA THR A 37 13.67 6.19 -6.20
C THR A 37 12.51 7.19 -6.17
N SER A 38 11.82 7.28 -5.04
CA SER A 38 10.81 8.30 -4.80
C SER A 38 11.46 9.68 -4.66
N MET A 39 10.76 10.73 -5.08
CA MET A 39 11.22 12.12 -4.91
C MET A 39 10.60 12.80 -3.69
N SER A 40 9.64 12.15 -3.02
CA SER A 40 9.06 12.60 -1.77
C SER A 40 8.64 11.42 -0.87
N SER A 41 8.48 11.68 0.42
CA SER A 41 7.95 10.69 1.37
C SER A 41 6.51 10.30 1.05
N ALA A 42 5.65 11.24 0.64
CA ALA A 42 4.27 10.93 0.24
C ALA A 42 4.21 9.96 -0.94
N GLU A 43 5.10 10.15 -1.93
CA GLU A 43 5.21 9.27 -3.09
C GLU A 43 5.75 7.89 -2.68
N ALA A 44 6.76 7.84 -1.80
CA ALA A 44 7.29 6.59 -1.26
C ALA A 44 6.22 5.79 -0.49
N GLU A 45 5.43 6.46 0.34
CA GLU A 45 4.33 5.86 1.08
C GLU A 45 3.25 5.35 0.14
N TYR A 46 2.90 6.13 -0.87
CA TYR A 46 1.91 5.73 -1.87
C TYR A 46 2.34 4.51 -2.67
N VAL A 47 3.62 4.46 -3.08
CA VAL A 47 4.20 3.29 -3.75
C VAL A 47 4.20 2.07 -2.84
N SER A 48 4.50 2.24 -1.55
CA SER A 48 4.43 1.18 -0.55
C SER A 48 3.01 0.65 -0.38
N LEU A 49 2.03 1.56 -0.29
CA LEU A 49 0.62 1.25 -0.16
C LEU A 49 0.12 0.44 -1.36
N SER A 50 0.47 0.83 -2.58
CA SER A 50 0.11 0.10 -3.80
C SER A 50 0.73 -1.30 -3.87
N ALA A 51 1.97 -1.48 -3.39
CA ALA A 51 2.60 -2.79 -3.32
C ALA A 51 1.89 -3.69 -2.30
N CYS A 52 1.54 -3.16 -1.13
CA CYS A 52 0.77 -3.87 -0.13
C CYS A 52 -0.63 -4.26 -0.65
N TYR A 53 -1.27 -3.38 -1.41
CA TYR A 53 -2.57 -3.63 -2.04
C TYR A 53 -2.54 -4.84 -2.98
N ALA A 54 -1.54 -4.90 -3.87
CA ALA A 54 -1.38 -6.02 -4.79
C ALA A 54 -1.17 -7.35 -4.05
N GLN A 55 -0.41 -7.33 -2.95
CA GLN A 55 -0.15 -8.50 -2.13
C GLN A 55 -1.41 -8.99 -1.39
N VAL A 56 -2.18 -8.07 -0.81
CA VAL A 56 -3.47 -8.36 -0.15
C VAL A 56 -4.47 -8.93 -1.15
N LEU A 57 -4.55 -8.34 -2.34
CA LEU A 57 -5.44 -8.84 -3.40
C LEU A 57 -5.05 -10.26 -3.84
N TRP A 58 -3.76 -10.53 -4.03
CA TRP A 58 -3.27 -11.87 -4.34
C TRP A 58 -3.66 -12.88 -3.26
N MET A 59 -3.46 -12.53 -1.98
CA MET A 59 -3.88 -13.39 -0.86
C MET A 59 -5.39 -13.65 -0.84
N ARG A 60 -6.21 -12.60 -1.05
CA ARG A 60 -7.66 -12.74 -1.12
C ARG A 60 -8.07 -13.71 -2.22
N THR A 61 -7.50 -13.56 -3.41
CA THR A 61 -7.79 -14.46 -4.54
C THR A 61 -7.43 -15.90 -4.18
N GLN A 62 -6.24 -16.15 -3.63
CA GLN A 62 -5.84 -17.49 -3.20
C GLN A 62 -6.75 -18.07 -2.11
N LEU A 63 -7.13 -17.28 -1.11
CA LEU A 63 -8.04 -17.72 -0.06
C LEU A 63 -9.45 -18.01 -0.60
N THR A 64 -9.89 -17.26 -1.63
CA THR A 64 -11.15 -17.51 -2.32
C THR A 64 -11.13 -18.86 -3.04
N ASP A 65 -10.01 -19.23 -3.65
CA ASP A 65 -9.84 -20.55 -4.29
C ASP A 65 -9.94 -21.70 -3.27
N TYR A 66 -9.59 -21.45 -2.01
CA TYR A 66 -9.77 -22.40 -0.89
C TYR A 66 -11.16 -22.34 -0.22
N GLY A 67 -12.08 -21.52 -0.74
CA GLY A 67 -13.45 -21.37 -0.21
C GLY A 67 -13.61 -20.35 0.92
N PHE A 68 -12.57 -19.55 1.21
CA PHE A 68 -12.65 -18.46 2.18
C PHE A 68 -12.96 -17.13 1.48
N HIS A 69 -14.13 -16.58 1.76
CA HIS A 69 -14.57 -15.31 1.19
C HIS A 69 -14.37 -14.16 2.17
N PHE A 70 -13.63 -13.13 1.74
CA PHE A 70 -13.43 -11.89 2.48
C PHE A 70 -13.97 -10.73 1.64
N ASP A 71 -15.04 -10.09 2.07
CA ASP A 71 -15.68 -9.02 1.29
C ASP A 71 -14.86 -7.73 1.30
N LYS A 72 -14.47 -7.29 2.50
CA LYS A 72 -13.73 -6.05 2.75
C LYS A 72 -12.46 -6.36 3.51
N ILE A 73 -11.34 -5.80 3.06
CA ILE A 73 -10.05 -5.98 3.72
C ILE A 73 -9.58 -4.63 4.28
N PRO A 74 -9.47 -4.48 5.62
CA PRO A 74 -8.95 -3.26 6.20
C PRO A 74 -7.44 -3.17 5.95
N MET A 75 -7.00 -2.01 5.48
CA MET A 75 -5.59 -1.66 5.32
C MET A 75 -5.27 -0.40 6.11
N TYR A 76 -4.17 -0.44 6.84
CA TYR A 76 -3.76 0.64 7.73
C TYR A 76 -2.53 1.36 7.16
N CYS A 77 -2.56 2.68 7.14
CA CYS A 77 -1.47 3.52 6.65
C CYS A 77 -1.31 4.76 7.53
N ASP A 78 -0.07 5.16 7.75
CA ASP A 78 0.37 6.29 8.56
C ASP A 78 0.54 7.61 7.78
N SER A 79 0.29 7.57 6.48
CA SER A 79 0.34 8.76 5.62
C SER A 79 -1.05 9.18 5.16
N LYS A 80 -1.57 10.25 5.78
CA LYS A 80 -2.83 10.89 5.33
C LYS A 80 -2.76 11.33 3.88
N VAL A 81 -1.59 11.76 3.42
CA VAL A 81 -1.37 12.21 2.04
C VAL A 81 -1.47 11.03 1.08
N ALA A 82 -0.87 9.88 1.39
CA ALA A 82 -0.99 8.68 0.57
C ALA A 82 -2.45 8.17 0.49
N ILE A 83 -3.18 8.22 1.62
CA ILE A 83 -4.61 7.89 1.65
C ILE A 83 -5.40 8.87 0.77
N ALA A 84 -5.16 10.18 0.91
CA ALA A 84 -5.84 11.19 0.10
C ALA A 84 -5.59 10.97 -1.40
N ILE A 85 -4.35 10.69 -1.81
CA ILE A 85 -3.99 10.39 -3.21
C ILE A 85 -4.73 9.16 -3.73
N SER A 86 -4.93 8.13 -2.90
CA SER A 86 -5.67 6.92 -3.31
C SER A 86 -7.16 7.16 -3.54
N CYS A 87 -7.75 8.14 -2.85
CA CYS A 87 -9.18 8.46 -2.93
C CYS A 87 -9.49 9.61 -3.92
N ASN A 88 -8.57 10.55 -4.11
CA ASN A 88 -8.75 11.73 -4.94
C ASN A 88 -7.41 12.10 -5.62
N PRO A 89 -7.35 12.19 -6.96
CA PRO A 89 -6.10 12.53 -7.64
C PRO A 89 -5.88 14.04 -7.50
N VAL A 90 -5.14 14.45 -6.48
CA VAL A 90 -4.48 15.76 -6.50
C VAL A 90 -3.50 15.72 -7.67
N GLN A 91 -3.59 16.70 -8.59
CA GLN A 91 -2.87 16.73 -9.88
C GLN A 91 -1.38 16.38 -9.75
N HIS A 92 -1.05 15.10 -9.94
CA HIS A 92 0.32 14.63 -10.17
C HIS A 92 0.42 14.05 -11.58
N SER A 93 0.14 14.89 -12.57
CA SER A 93 0.11 14.57 -14.01
C SER A 93 1.47 14.25 -14.65
N ARG A 94 2.51 13.95 -13.86
CA ARG A 94 3.90 13.95 -14.37
C ARG A 94 4.60 12.59 -14.40
N THR A 95 4.00 11.50 -13.91
CA THR A 95 4.71 10.21 -13.97
C THR A 95 3.79 9.01 -14.20
N LYS A 96 3.96 8.34 -15.35
CA LYS A 96 3.12 7.21 -15.80
C LYS A 96 2.97 6.08 -14.77
N HIS A 97 4.00 5.79 -13.97
CA HIS A 97 3.95 4.69 -13.01
C HIS A 97 3.06 5.00 -11.78
N ILE A 98 2.96 6.28 -11.38
CA ILE A 98 2.06 6.74 -10.32
C ILE A 98 0.62 6.65 -10.83
N ASP A 99 0.41 7.07 -12.09
CA ASP A 99 -0.89 7.04 -12.76
C ASP A 99 -1.46 5.62 -12.88
N VAL A 100 -0.65 4.65 -13.31
CA VAL A 100 -1.07 3.23 -13.37
C VAL A 100 -1.41 2.68 -11.98
N ARG A 101 -0.56 2.93 -10.96
CA ARG A 101 -0.82 2.49 -9.59
C ARG A 101 -2.09 3.14 -9.02
N TYR A 102 -2.35 4.38 -9.39
CA TYR A 102 -3.57 5.10 -9.06
C TYR A 102 -4.81 4.47 -9.64
N HIS A 103 -4.85 4.25 -10.96
CA HIS A 103 -5.98 3.57 -11.56
C HIS A 103 -6.22 2.18 -10.93
N PHE A 104 -5.14 1.45 -10.64
CA PHE A 104 -5.22 0.15 -9.97
C PHE A 104 -5.83 0.24 -8.56
N ILE A 105 -5.35 1.13 -7.69
CA ILE A 105 -5.88 1.25 -6.32
C ILE A 105 -7.32 1.79 -6.34
N LYS A 106 -7.56 2.85 -7.12
CA LYS A 106 -8.86 3.53 -7.19
C LYS A 106 -9.99 2.56 -7.57
N GLU A 107 -9.79 1.76 -8.62
CA GLU A 107 -10.79 0.78 -9.08
C GLU A 107 -11.19 -0.19 -7.95
N LYS A 108 -10.24 -0.55 -7.09
CA LYS A 108 -10.44 -1.56 -6.06
C LYS A 108 -11.03 -0.96 -4.77
N VAL A 109 -10.69 0.29 -4.46
CA VAL A 109 -11.35 1.09 -3.41
C VAL A 109 -12.81 1.38 -3.81
N GLU A 110 -13.06 1.78 -5.06
CA GLU A 110 -14.42 2.01 -5.59
C GLU A 110 -15.28 0.73 -5.57
N LYS A 111 -14.68 -0.43 -5.80
CA LYS A 111 -15.34 -1.74 -5.66
C LYS A 111 -15.57 -2.16 -4.20
N GLY A 112 -15.09 -1.40 -3.23
CA GLY A 112 -15.22 -1.71 -1.81
C GLY A 112 -14.44 -2.94 -1.36
N ILE A 113 -13.43 -3.38 -2.12
CA ILE A 113 -12.63 -4.57 -1.82
C ILE A 113 -11.69 -4.29 -0.63
N VAL A 114 -11.17 -3.07 -0.54
CA VAL A 114 -10.27 -2.64 0.52
C VAL A 114 -10.79 -1.34 1.12
N GLU A 115 -10.67 -1.24 2.44
CA GLU A 115 -10.95 -0.03 3.21
C GLU A 115 -9.65 0.50 3.81
N LEU A 116 -9.34 1.76 3.55
CA LEU A 116 -8.11 2.40 4.01
C LEU A 116 -8.36 3.19 5.29
N PHE A 117 -7.57 2.90 6.32
CA PHE A 117 -7.64 3.54 7.62
C PHE A 117 -6.32 4.25 7.93
N PHE A 118 -6.44 5.49 8.42
CA PHE A 118 -5.31 6.21 8.96
C PHE A 118 -4.97 5.70 10.37
N VAL A 119 -3.71 5.34 10.59
CA VAL A 119 -3.18 5.00 11.93
C VAL A 119 -2.04 5.95 12.24
N ARG A 120 -2.05 6.52 13.44
CA ARG A 120 -0.95 7.39 13.86
C ARG A 120 0.22 6.51 14.29
N THR A 121 1.42 6.82 13.81
CA THR A 121 2.66 6.27 14.37
C THR A 121 2.78 6.77 15.81
N GLU A 122 2.59 5.89 16.79
CA GLU A 122 2.93 6.19 18.18
C GLU A 122 4.46 6.19 18.30
N TYR A 123 5.01 7.29 18.78
CA TYR A 123 6.42 7.46 19.09
C TYR A 123 6.60 7.41 20.61
#